data_AF-A0A023EF00-F1
#
_entry.id   AF-A0A023EF00-F1
#
_cell.length_a   1.000
_cell.length_b   1.000
_cell.length_c   1.000
_cell.angle_alpha   90.00
_cell.angle_beta   90.00
_cell.angle_gamma   90.00
#
_symmetry.space_group_name_H-M   'P 1'
#
loop_
_entity.id
_entity.type
_entity.pdbx_description
1 polymer ?
#
loop_
_entity_poly.entity_id
_entity_poly.type
_entity_poly.pdbx_seq_one_letter_code
_entity_poly.pdbx_strand_id
1 'polypeptide(L)'
;MATPEQIQQEKAARRAAIRTEYWRTMTNPHAHLHGESSGVFDTGLARFQAMRVNHFEHFKPTGRTLKIGMLTTVIPIVAYAIMMKRERDAREKEYRTGQVAYKDRRFKFI
;
A
#
# COMPACT_ATOMS: atom_id res chain seq x y z
N MET A 1 -9.31 -10.34 35.73
CA MET A 1 -9.00 -9.32 34.71
C MET A 1 -8.26 -8.19 35.40
N ALA A 2 -7.21 -7.64 34.79
CA ALA A 2 -6.51 -6.48 35.36
C ALA A 2 -7.48 -5.28 35.44
N THR A 3 -7.37 -4.48 36.50
CA THR A 3 -8.16 -3.25 36.62
C THR A 3 -7.70 -2.25 35.55
N PRO A 4 -8.59 -1.33 35.09
CA PRO A 4 -8.21 -0.33 34.10
C PRO A 4 -7.00 0.50 34.54
N GLU A 5 -6.85 0.76 35.83
CA GLU A 5 -5.72 1.47 36.42
C GLU A 5 -4.40 0.71 36.27
N GLN A 6 -4.40 -0.61 36.54
CA GLN A 6 -3.22 -1.46 36.35
C GLN A 6 -2.74 -1.46 34.90
N ILE A 7 -3.67 -1.50 33.93
CA ILE A 7 -3.34 -1.45 32.50
C ILE A 7 -2.69 -0.10 32.13
N GLN A 8 -3.17 1.01 32.71
CA GLN A 8 -2.56 2.33 32.46
C GLN A 8 -1.17 2.43 33.06
N GLN A 9 -0.97 1.91 34.27
CA GLN A 9 0.34 1.86 34.92
C GLN A 9 1.33 1.04 34.11
N GLU A 10 0.94 -0.13 33.60
CA GLU A 10 1.82 -0.97 32.77
C GLU A 10 2.21 -0.26 31.46
N LYS A 11 1.26 0.40 30.79
CA LYS A 11 1.54 1.21 29.58
C LYS A 11 2.48 2.36 29.89
N ALA A 12 2.29 3.05 31.01
CA ALA A 12 3.14 4.14 31.44
C ALA A 12 4.57 3.65 31.74
N ALA A 13 4.70 2.53 32.46
CA ALA A 13 5.99 1.89 32.75
C ALA A 13 6.73 1.49 31.47
N ARG A 14 6.04 0.88 30.51
CA ARG A 14 6.63 0.50 29.21
C ARG A 14 7.11 1.71 28.40
N ARG A 15 6.32 2.79 28.38
CA ARG A 15 6.71 4.05 27.73
C ARG A 15 7.92 4.69 28.42
N ALA A 16 7.97 4.66 29.75
CA ALA A 16 9.10 5.17 30.52
C ALA A 16 10.37 4.39 30.19
N ALA A 17 10.33 3.05 30.15
CA ALA A 17 11.46 2.20 29.80
C ALA A 17 12.05 2.52 28.40
N ILE A 18 11.21 2.55 27.37
CA ILE A 18 11.64 2.87 26.00
C ILE A 18 12.21 4.29 25.92
N ARG A 19 11.59 5.24 26.63
CA ARG A 19 12.08 6.62 26.70
C ARG A 19 13.44 6.71 27.38
N THR A 20 13.66 5.97 28.46
CA THR A 20 14.97 5.95 29.14
C THR A 20 16.06 5.36 28.25
N GLU A 21 15.78 4.29 27.50
CA GLU A 21 16.71 3.73 26.52
C GLU A 21 17.05 4.74 25.43
N TYR A 22 16.03 5.40 24.87
CA TYR A 22 16.21 6.44 23.86
C TYR A 22 17.09 7.59 24.35
N TRP A 23 16.80 8.14 25.53
CA TRP A 23 17.62 9.22 26.10
C TRP A 23 19.04 8.75 26.37
N ARG A 24 19.23 7.54 26.91
CA ARG A 24 20.56 6.97 27.17
C ARG A 24 21.40 6.90 25.88
N THR A 25 20.81 6.46 24.77
CA THR A 25 21.52 6.35 23.50
C THR A 25 21.72 7.72 22.86
N MET A 26 20.71 8.60 22.91
CA MET A 26 20.77 9.91 22.27
C MET A 26 21.72 10.88 22.96
N THR A 27 21.84 10.84 24.29
CA THR A 27 22.73 11.75 25.03
C THR A 27 24.17 11.25 25.12
N ASN A 28 24.48 10.05 24.59
CA ASN A 28 25.83 9.50 24.60
C ASN A 28 26.72 10.23 23.57
N PRO A 29 27.75 11.00 23.99
CA PRO A 29 28.62 11.73 23.07
C PRO A 29 29.55 10.83 22.26
N HIS A 30 29.79 9.60 22.71
CA HIS A 30 30.67 8.64 22.03
C HIS A 30 29.91 7.68 21.11
N ALA A 31 28.61 7.88 20.89
CA ALA A 31 27.80 7.00 20.04
C ALA A 31 28.39 6.83 18.62
N HIS A 32 28.96 7.91 18.06
CA HIS A 32 29.63 7.88 16.77
C HIS A 32 30.92 7.02 16.70
N LEU A 33 31.57 6.70 17.82
CA LEU A 33 32.79 5.87 17.86
C LEU A 33 32.47 4.39 17.65
N HIS A 34 31.25 3.96 17.97
CA HIS A 34 30.82 2.56 17.88
C HIS A 34 30.37 2.14 16.48
N GLY A 35 30.49 3.02 15.48
CA GLY A 35 30.03 2.76 14.11
C GLY A 35 28.51 2.70 13.97
N GLU A 36 27.78 3.00 15.04
CA GLU A 36 26.34 3.21 15.01
C GLU A 36 26.09 4.53 14.27
N SER A 37 25.37 4.45 13.15
CA SER A 37 25.10 5.60 12.28
C SER A 37 24.48 6.77 13.06
N SER A 38 24.46 7.96 12.46
CA SER A 38 24.01 9.25 13.03
C SER A 38 22.57 9.34 13.59
N GLY A 39 21.86 8.22 13.80
CA GLY A 39 20.53 8.17 14.38
C GLY A 39 20.31 6.96 15.30
N VAL A 40 19.48 7.13 16.33
CA VAL A 40 19.09 6.07 17.25
C VAL A 40 18.27 5.00 16.52
N PHE A 41 18.72 3.74 16.56
CA PHE A 41 18.00 2.63 15.95
C PHE A 41 16.76 2.26 16.74
N ASP A 42 15.57 2.40 16.14
CA ASP A 42 14.30 2.00 16.72
C ASP A 42 13.91 0.58 16.27
N THR A 43 13.94 -0.38 17.20
CA THR A 43 13.55 -1.77 16.94
C THR A 43 12.06 -1.91 16.59
N GLY A 44 11.19 -1.03 17.08
CA GLY A 44 9.77 -1.01 16.77
C GLY A 44 9.53 -0.62 15.32
N LEU A 45 10.20 0.44 14.85
CA LEU A 45 10.14 0.87 13.46
C LEU A 45 10.71 -0.21 12.52
N ALA A 46 11.86 -0.78 12.87
CA ALA A 46 12.49 -1.85 12.08
C ALA A 46 11.56 -3.07 11.93
N ARG A 47 10.90 -3.50 13.01
CA ARG A 47 9.91 -4.60 12.97
C ARG A 47 8.70 -4.25 12.12
N PHE A 48 8.19 -3.03 12.22
CA PHE A 48 7.06 -2.58 11.40
C PHE A 48 7.42 -2.60 9.91
N GLN A 49 8.61 -2.12 9.55
CA GLN A 49 9.09 -2.16 8.17
C GLN A 49 9.28 -3.61 7.69
N ALA A 50 9.90 -4.47 8.50
CA ALA A 50 10.08 -5.88 8.18
C ALA A 50 8.74 -6.59 7.93
N MET A 51 7.72 -6.33 8.75
CA MET A 51 6.38 -6.92 8.56
C MET A 51 5.68 -6.45 7.28
N ARG A 52 5.95 -5.22 6.81
CA ARG A 52 5.40 -4.73 5.54
C ARG A 52 6.02 -5.43 4.34
N VAL A 53 7.32 -5.73 4.41
CA VAL A 53 8.03 -6.45 3.35
C VAL A 53 7.64 -7.93 3.34
N ASN A 54 7.50 -8.56 4.51
CA ASN A 54 7.19 -9.99 4.65
C ASN A 54 5.67 -10.29 4.63
N HIS A 55 4.87 -9.43 3.99
CA HIS A 55 3.42 -9.60 3.95
C HIS A 55 3.00 -10.89 3.22
N PHE A 56 3.77 -11.30 2.21
CA PHE A 56 3.48 -12.49 1.42
C PHE A 56 3.57 -13.78 2.25
N GLU A 57 4.56 -13.90 3.14
CA GLU A 57 4.74 -15.08 4.00
C GLU A 57 3.55 -15.28 4.98
N HIS A 58 2.89 -14.18 5.35
CA HIS A 58 1.77 -14.17 6.29
C HIS A 58 0.40 -14.12 5.58
N PHE A 59 0.39 -14.17 4.25
CA PHE A 59 -0.85 -14.12 3.48
C PHE A 59 -1.68 -15.39 3.68
N LYS A 60 -2.98 -15.23 3.95
CA LYS A 60 -3.92 -16.34 4.07
C LYS A 60 -5.03 -16.19 3.02
N PRO A 61 -5.19 -17.16 2.10
CA PRO A 61 -6.28 -17.12 1.12
C PRO A 61 -7.61 -17.36 1.84
N THR A 62 -8.37 -16.29 2.04
CA THR A 62 -9.71 -16.31 2.64
C THR A 62 -10.74 -15.79 1.65
N GLY A 63 -12.03 -16.02 1.92
CA GLY A 63 -13.10 -15.45 1.09
C GLY A 63 -13.06 -13.92 1.04
N ARG A 64 -12.61 -13.25 2.11
CA ARG A 64 -12.45 -11.79 2.14
C ARG A 64 -11.33 -11.31 1.22
N THR A 65 -10.14 -11.93 1.29
CA THR A 65 -9.00 -11.55 0.45
C THR A 65 -9.29 -11.77 -1.03
N LEU A 66 -10.00 -12.85 -1.36
CA LEU A 66 -10.41 -13.14 -2.73
C LEU A 66 -11.39 -12.09 -3.27
N LYS A 67 -12.41 -11.70 -2.49
CA LYS A 67 -13.35 -10.63 -2.88
C LYS A 67 -12.63 -9.30 -3.14
N ILE A 68 -11.70 -8.93 -2.26
CA ILE A 68 -10.91 -7.70 -2.42
C ILE A 68 -10.08 -7.80 -3.71
N GLY A 69 -9.33 -8.88 -3.91
CA GLY A 69 -8.50 -9.06 -5.10
C GLY A 69 -9.30 -9.06 -6.41
N MET A 70 -10.46 -9.70 -6.44
CA MET A 70 -11.36 -9.65 -7.62
C MET A 70 -11.86 -8.23 -7.90
N LEU A 71 -12.25 -7.50 -6.85
CA LEU A 71 -12.78 -6.15 -6.97
C LEU A 71 -11.73 -5.13 -7.41
N THR A 72 -10.51 -5.25 -6.90
CA THR A 72 -9.44 -4.29 -7.21
C THR A 72 -8.74 -4.58 -8.52
N THR A 73 -8.71 -5.84 -8.96
CA THR A 73 -7.91 -6.26 -10.10
C THR A 73 -8.78 -6.70 -11.28
N VAL A 74 -9.61 -7.73 -11.08
CA VAL A 74 -10.35 -8.36 -12.19
C VAL A 74 -11.45 -7.44 -12.72
N ILE A 75 -12.24 -6.85 -11.83
CA ILE A 75 -13.38 -6.02 -12.20
C ILE A 75 -12.95 -4.79 -13.04
N PRO A 76 -11.93 -4.00 -12.65
CA PRO A 76 -11.50 -2.85 -13.45
C PRO A 76 -10.99 -3.24 -14.85
N ILE A 77 -10.27 -4.36 -14.95
CA ILE A 77 -9.76 -4.87 -16.24
C ILE A 77 -10.94 -5.22 -17.16
N VAL A 78 -11.89 -6.01 -16.66
CA VAL A 78 -13.05 -6.43 -17.45
C VAL A 78 -13.94 -5.24 -17.82
N ALA A 79 -14.19 -4.33 -16.87
CA ALA A 79 -14.98 -3.13 -17.11
C ALA A 79 -14.37 -2.25 -18.19
N TYR A 80 -13.06 -2.02 -18.13
CA TYR A 80 -12.34 -1.24 -19.13
C TYR A 80 -12.36 -1.91 -20.51
N ALA A 81 -12.16 -3.24 -20.57
CA ALA A 81 -12.23 -3.99 -21.82
C ALA A 81 -13.62 -3.88 -22.49
N ILE A 82 -14.70 -3.99 -21.71
CA ILE A 82 -16.07 -3.83 -22.21
C ILE A 82 -16.31 -2.40 -22.71
N MET A 83 -15.86 -1.40 -21.95
CA MET A 83 -16.01 0.01 -22.34
C MET A 83 -15.27 0.31 -23.65
N MET A 84 -14.03 -0.15 -23.78
CA MET A 84 -13.25 0.00 -25.00
C MET A 84 -13.90 -0.71 -26.19
N LYS A 85 -14.40 -1.94 -25.99
CA LYS A 85 -15.09 -2.68 -27.05
C LYS A 85 -16.32 -1.92 -27.53
N ARG A 86 -17.17 -1.44 -26.62
CA ARG A 86 -18.38 -0.67 -26.94
C ARG A 86 -18.06 0.60 -27.73
N GLU A 87 -17.02 1.32 -27.32
CA GLU A 87 -16.58 2.52 -28.01
C GLU A 87 -16.07 2.20 -29.43
N ARG A 88 -15.32 1.11 -29.61
CA ARG A 88 -14.86 0.65 -30.92
C ARG A 88 -16.01 0.26 -31.83
N ASP A 89 -16.95 -0.56 -31.35
CA ASP A 89 -18.10 -1.03 -32.12
C ASP A 89 -19.00 0.15 -32.53
N ALA A 90 -19.20 1.14 -31.65
CA ALA A 90 -19.96 2.34 -31.94
C ALA A 90 -19.31 3.20 -33.03
N ARG A 91 -18.01 3.47 -32.92
CA ARG A 91 -17.26 4.20 -33.96
C ARG A 91 -17.26 3.47 -35.30
N GLU A 92 -17.07 2.15 -35.28
CA GLU A 92 -17.08 1.36 -36.51
C GLU A 92 -18.44 1.40 -37.19
N LYS A 93 -19.54 1.39 -36.40
CA LYS A 93 -20.89 1.58 -36.92
C LYS A 93 -21.03 2.94 -37.61
N GLU A 94 -20.59 4.03 -37.00
CA GLU A 94 -20.62 5.39 -37.58
C GLU A 94 -19.83 5.47 -38.90
N TYR A 95 -18.71 4.78 -38.99
CA TYR A 95 -17.90 4.71 -40.21
C TYR A 95 -18.59 3.93 -41.34
N ARG A 96 -19.26 2.82 -41.01
CA ARG A 96 -19.97 1.97 -41.97
C ARG A 96 -21.27 2.59 -42.48
N THR A 97 -21.98 3.32 -41.63
CA THR A 97 -23.22 4.03 -42.01
C THR A 97 -22.96 5.36 -42.72
N GLY A 98 -21.70 5.81 -42.79
CA GLY A 98 -21.33 7.07 -43.42
C GLY A 98 -21.69 8.32 -42.60
N GLN A 99 -22.04 8.16 -41.32
CA GLN A 99 -22.31 9.29 -40.41
C GLN A 99 -21.07 10.16 -40.20
N VAL A 100 -19.88 9.57 -40.31
CA VAL A 100 -18.60 10.30 -40.27
C VAL A 100 -17.99 10.29 -41.67
N ALA A 101 -17.80 11.49 -42.21
CA ALA A 101 -17.14 11.68 -43.50
C ALA A 101 -15.69 11.16 -43.46
N TYR A 102 -15.21 10.64 -44.59
CA TYR A 102 -13.88 10.01 -44.66
C TYR A 102 -12.74 10.94 -44.19
N LYS A 103 -12.85 12.25 -44.47
CA LYS A 103 -11.88 13.27 -44.07
C LYS A 103 -11.70 13.41 -42.56
N ASP A 104 -12.76 13.14 -41.78
CA ASP A 104 -12.86 13.37 -40.33
C ASP A 104 -12.50 12.13 -39.50
N ARG A 105 -12.09 11.03 -40.14
CA ARG A 105 -11.65 9.80 -39.47
C ARG A 105 -10.27 10.00 -38.85
N ARG A 106 -10.12 9.66 -37.57
CA ARG A 106 -8.88 9.85 -36.78
C ARG A 106 -7.67 9.04 -37.28
N PHE A 107 -7.89 7.84 -37.83
CA PHE A 107 -6.83 6.92 -38.28
C PHE A 107 -7.03 6.54 -39.75
N LYS A 108 -6.90 7.50 -40.67
CA LYS A 108 -7.15 7.28 -42.10
C LYS A 108 -5.94 6.79 -42.90
N PHE A 109 -4.72 7.02 -42.41
CA PHE A 109 -3.46 6.78 -43.14
C PHE A 109 -2.43 5.96 -42.35
N ILE A 110 -2.86 5.33 -41.26
CA ILE A 110 -2.08 4.40 -40.44
C ILE A 110 -2.80 3.06 -40.54
#